data_AF-A0A7V6ALK9-F1
#
_entry.id   AF-A0A7V6ALK9-F1
#
_cell.length_a   1.000
_cell.length_b   1.000
_cell.length_c   1.000
_cell.angle_alpha   90.00
_cell.angle_beta   90.00
_cell.angle_gamma   90.00
#
_symmetry.space_group_name_H-M   'P 1'
#
loop_
_entity.id
_entity.type
_entity.pdbx_description
1 polymer ?
#
loop_
_entity_poly.entity_id
_entity_poly.type
_entity_poly.pdbx_seq_one_letter_code
_entity_poly.pdbx_strand_id
1 'polypeptide(L)'
;MKRINSFFLSLCFITSVYAGDILFPDIEGWQKNARVDHYNADSLWTLIDGAAETFLQFRYVEMQRMEYWQNDSVYFELHVYEYADEFNAFGIYAEERPEDAAFIALGTEGYADDYSVNFLAGRYYIKMHTNNSCGEVRNAMLEVASLLASRLNPSPALPAVLSLFPPANKIPHSEKLIVKNFLGYDFFNDYPVFQMRYREGKNECFLFIIPAGNDENAGKLMSFFFEDQKISPAARTVYKVKDPNNGILYLCRKDSSVWGVYNARSQKTAKILLQ
;
A
#
# COMPACT_ATOMS: atom_id res chain seq x y z
N MET A 1 31.55 -55.43 -18.39
CA MET A 1 30.56 -54.76 -17.51
C MET A 1 30.66 -53.25 -17.71
N LYS A 2 29.75 -52.64 -18.47
CA LYS A 2 29.69 -51.18 -18.68
C LYS A 2 28.67 -50.59 -17.70
N ARG A 3 29.09 -49.64 -16.86
CA ARG A 3 28.22 -48.89 -15.94
C ARG A 3 27.51 -47.79 -16.72
N ILE A 4 26.18 -47.78 -16.68
CA ILE A 4 25.33 -46.72 -17.21
C ILE A 4 25.07 -45.75 -16.05
N ASN A 5 25.59 -44.53 -16.15
CA ASN A 5 25.24 -43.45 -15.22
C ASN A 5 23.87 -42.90 -15.63
N SER A 6 22.84 -43.12 -14.81
CA SER A 6 21.56 -42.45 -14.94
C SER A 6 21.67 -41.04 -14.38
N PHE A 7 21.50 -40.03 -15.24
CA PHE A 7 21.33 -38.64 -14.85
C PHE A 7 19.86 -38.44 -14.49
N PHE A 8 19.55 -38.25 -13.21
CA PHE A 8 18.21 -37.94 -12.74
C PHE A 8 17.98 -36.44 -12.89
N LEU A 9 17.27 -36.02 -13.95
CA LEU A 9 16.86 -34.64 -14.14
C LEU A 9 15.64 -34.39 -13.23
N SER A 10 15.87 -33.78 -12.07
CA SER A 10 14.78 -33.35 -11.18
C SER A 10 14.08 -32.15 -11.80
N LEU A 11 12.95 -32.37 -12.46
CA LEU A 11 12.01 -31.32 -12.85
C LEU A 11 11.34 -30.78 -11.59
N CYS A 12 11.83 -29.66 -11.06
CA CYS A 12 11.08 -28.88 -10.08
C CYS A 12 9.92 -28.18 -10.81
N PHE A 13 8.73 -28.78 -10.74
CA PHE A 13 7.50 -28.04 -11.03
C PHE A 13 7.27 -27.04 -9.88
N ILE A 14 7.51 -25.76 -10.15
CA ILE A 14 6.98 -24.69 -9.31
C ILE A 14 5.47 -24.68 -9.57
N THR A 15 4.72 -25.33 -8.69
CA THR A 15 3.27 -25.14 -8.64
C THR A 15 3.04 -23.80 -7.95
N SER A 16 2.72 -22.76 -8.72
CA SER A 16 2.11 -21.56 -8.14
C SER A 16 0.79 -22.00 -7.53
N VAL A 17 0.75 -22.11 -6.20
CA VAL A 17 -0.49 -22.24 -5.45
C VAL A 17 -1.18 -20.89 -5.56
N TYR A 18 -2.03 -20.72 -6.57
CA TYR A 18 -3.00 -19.63 -6.56
C TYR A 18 -3.89 -19.84 -5.33
N ALA A 19 -4.09 -18.79 -4.53
CA ALA A 19 -5.17 -18.78 -3.57
C ALA A 19 -6.48 -19.04 -4.35
N GLY A 20 -7.42 -19.79 -3.77
CA GLY A 20 -8.68 -20.10 -4.45
C GLY A 20 -9.47 -18.82 -4.76
N ASP A 21 -10.40 -18.93 -5.71
CA ASP A 21 -11.26 -17.83 -6.13
C ASP A 21 -11.93 -17.13 -4.93
N ILE A 22 -11.95 -15.79 -4.98
CA ILE A 22 -12.74 -14.95 -4.10
C ILE A 22 -14.20 -15.37 -4.26
N LEU A 23 -14.86 -15.62 -3.12
CA LEU A 23 -16.29 -15.92 -3.12
C LEU A 23 -17.09 -14.62 -3.30
N PHE A 24 -17.24 -14.20 -4.56
CA PHE A 24 -18.11 -13.09 -4.96
C PHE A 24 -19.56 -13.37 -4.55
N PRO A 25 -20.20 -12.54 -3.71
CA PRO A 25 -21.55 -12.81 -3.20
C PRO A 25 -22.61 -12.76 -4.30
N ASP A 26 -23.65 -13.58 -4.19
CA ASP A 26 -24.87 -13.39 -4.96
C ASP A 26 -25.70 -12.29 -4.30
N ILE A 27 -26.34 -11.46 -5.12
CA ILE A 27 -27.25 -10.39 -4.69
C ILE A 27 -28.55 -10.49 -5.48
N GLU A 28 -29.67 -10.17 -4.85
CA GLU A 28 -30.99 -10.31 -5.47
C GLU A 28 -31.15 -9.36 -6.66
N GLY A 29 -31.67 -9.87 -7.78
CA GLY A 29 -31.93 -9.06 -8.97
C GLY A 29 -30.71 -8.83 -9.87
N TRP A 30 -29.54 -9.38 -9.54
CA TRP A 30 -28.35 -9.29 -10.37
C TRP A 30 -27.83 -10.67 -10.77
N GLN A 31 -27.36 -10.76 -12.00
CA GLN A 31 -26.58 -11.87 -12.50
C GLN A 31 -25.10 -11.52 -12.43
N LYS A 32 -24.22 -12.52 -12.34
CA LYS A 32 -22.78 -12.31 -12.38
C LYS A 32 -22.11 -13.33 -13.30
N ASN A 33 -20.87 -13.06 -13.71
CA ASN A 33 -20.13 -13.98 -14.56
C ASN A 33 -20.02 -15.37 -13.91
N ALA A 34 -20.17 -16.42 -14.71
CA ALA A 34 -20.07 -17.80 -14.23
C ALA A 34 -18.63 -18.21 -13.84
N ARG A 35 -17.63 -17.46 -14.31
CA ARG A 35 -16.21 -17.66 -14.04
C ARG A 35 -15.60 -16.35 -13.58
N VAL A 36 -14.62 -16.46 -12.70
CA VAL A 36 -13.78 -15.34 -12.28
C VAL A 36 -12.65 -15.18 -13.31
N ASP A 37 -12.41 -13.94 -13.73
CA ASP A 37 -11.27 -13.62 -14.59
C ASP A 37 -10.06 -13.30 -13.71
N HIS A 38 -8.89 -13.87 -14.03
CA HIS A 38 -7.65 -13.67 -13.27
C HIS A 38 -6.61 -12.93 -14.10
N TYR A 39 -5.96 -11.96 -13.45
CA TYR A 39 -4.88 -11.18 -14.02
C TYR A 39 -3.67 -11.26 -13.12
N ASN A 40 -2.61 -11.92 -13.58
CA ASN A 40 -1.34 -11.95 -12.87
C ASN A 40 -0.44 -10.79 -13.34
N ALA A 41 0.80 -10.75 -12.86
CA ALA A 41 1.73 -9.68 -13.22
C ALA A 41 1.97 -9.56 -14.74
N ASP A 42 1.89 -10.67 -15.48
CA ASP A 42 2.14 -10.74 -16.92
C ASP A 42 0.92 -10.32 -17.76
N SER A 43 -0.28 -10.29 -17.19
CA SER A 43 -1.52 -9.94 -17.91
C SER A 43 -2.21 -8.68 -17.39
N LEU A 44 -1.81 -8.12 -16.24
CA LEU A 44 -2.45 -6.94 -15.65
C LEU A 44 -2.44 -5.71 -16.58
N TRP A 45 -1.39 -5.54 -17.38
CA TRP A 45 -1.27 -4.45 -18.36
C TRP A 45 -2.38 -4.48 -19.43
N THR A 46 -2.99 -5.63 -19.70
CA THR A 46 -4.10 -5.73 -20.66
C THR A 46 -5.34 -4.96 -20.23
N LEU A 47 -5.46 -4.66 -18.93
CA LEU A 47 -6.60 -3.98 -18.34
C LEU A 47 -6.29 -2.53 -17.93
N ILE A 48 -5.11 -2.30 -17.36
CA ILE A 48 -4.71 -1.00 -16.80
C ILE A 48 -3.38 -0.52 -17.37
N ASP A 49 -3.25 -0.56 -18.70
CA ASP A 49 -2.04 -0.16 -19.42
C ASP A 49 -1.50 1.20 -18.94
N GLY A 50 -0.18 1.30 -18.80
CA GLY A 50 0.52 2.43 -18.17
C GLY A 50 0.42 2.51 -16.64
N ALA A 51 -0.72 2.15 -16.03
CA ALA A 51 -0.90 2.16 -14.57
C ALA A 51 -0.40 0.86 -13.90
N ALA A 52 -0.31 -0.24 -14.64
CA ALA A 52 0.11 -1.55 -14.12
C ALA A 52 1.44 -1.50 -13.34
N GLU A 53 2.43 -0.72 -13.79
CA GLU A 53 3.73 -0.61 -13.13
C GLU A 53 3.61 -0.14 -11.67
N THR A 54 2.74 0.84 -11.41
CA THR A 54 2.45 1.35 -10.07
C THR A 54 1.82 0.28 -9.17
N PHE A 55 1.03 -0.63 -9.72
CA PHE A 55 0.44 -1.74 -8.95
C PHE A 55 1.51 -2.81 -8.64
N LEU A 56 2.34 -3.14 -9.63
CA LEU A 56 3.36 -4.19 -9.53
C LEU A 56 4.45 -3.88 -8.50
N GLN A 57 4.82 -2.61 -8.30
CA GLN A 57 5.83 -2.24 -7.31
C GLN A 57 5.43 -2.61 -5.87
N PHE A 58 4.13 -2.75 -5.57
CA PHE A 58 3.65 -3.11 -4.25
C PHE A 58 3.58 -4.63 -4.03
N ARG A 59 4.43 -5.45 -4.66
CA ARG A 59 4.40 -6.92 -4.46
C ARG A 59 3.02 -7.52 -4.72
N TYR A 60 2.45 -7.11 -5.85
CA TYR A 60 1.21 -7.61 -6.42
C TYR A 60 1.25 -9.15 -6.58
N VAL A 61 0.15 -9.81 -6.27
CA VAL A 61 -0.02 -11.26 -6.44
C VAL A 61 -0.87 -11.55 -7.66
N GLU A 62 -2.14 -11.15 -7.61
CA GLU A 62 -3.09 -11.28 -8.72
C GLU A 62 -4.26 -10.29 -8.54
N MET A 63 -5.09 -10.18 -9.57
CA MET A 63 -6.36 -9.47 -9.51
C MET A 63 -7.43 -10.39 -10.05
N GLN A 64 -8.51 -10.51 -9.28
CA GLN A 64 -9.71 -11.25 -9.66
C GLN A 64 -10.82 -10.27 -10.05
N ARG A 65 -11.37 -10.45 -11.25
CA ARG A 65 -12.41 -9.60 -11.83
C ARG A 65 -13.75 -10.33 -11.88
N MET A 66 -14.80 -9.61 -11.52
CA MET A 66 -16.19 -10.07 -11.59
C MET A 66 -17.09 -8.94 -12.05
N GLU A 67 -18.06 -9.25 -12.88
CA GLU A 67 -19.03 -8.30 -13.41
C GLU A 67 -20.44 -8.74 -13.02
N TYR A 68 -21.26 -7.77 -12.61
CA TYR A 68 -22.64 -7.93 -12.19
C TYR A 68 -23.57 -7.14 -13.11
N TRP A 69 -24.67 -7.75 -13.52
CA TRP A 69 -25.61 -7.24 -14.51
C TRP A 69 -27.04 -7.33 -13.99
N GLN A 70 -27.79 -6.24 -14.08
CA GLN A 70 -29.24 -6.31 -14.02
C GLN A 70 -29.84 -6.48 -15.42
N ASN A 71 -29.23 -5.84 -16.41
CA ASN A 71 -29.51 -5.95 -17.85
C ASN A 71 -28.30 -5.41 -18.64
N ASP A 72 -28.36 -5.46 -19.98
CA ASP A 72 -27.26 -5.06 -20.88
C ASP A 72 -26.76 -3.61 -20.70
N SER A 73 -27.56 -2.72 -20.10
CA SER A 73 -27.21 -1.30 -19.89
C SER A 73 -26.90 -0.93 -18.43
N VAL A 74 -27.17 -1.84 -17.49
CA VAL A 74 -27.04 -1.59 -16.05
C VAL A 74 -26.15 -2.67 -15.45
N TYR A 75 -24.88 -2.31 -15.24
CA TYR A 75 -23.87 -3.21 -14.74
C TYR A 75 -22.88 -2.51 -13.80
N PHE A 76 -22.18 -3.29 -13.00
CA PHE A 76 -20.99 -2.84 -12.30
C PHE A 76 -19.94 -3.94 -12.26
N GLU A 77 -18.69 -3.51 -12.21
CA GLU A 77 -17.52 -4.36 -12.24
C GLU A 77 -16.73 -4.20 -10.94
N LEU A 78 -16.14 -5.30 -10.47
CA LEU A 78 -15.21 -5.30 -9.35
C LEU A 78 -13.86 -5.88 -9.76
N HIS A 79 -12.81 -5.23 -9.27
CA HIS A 79 -11.44 -5.71 -9.28
C HIS A 79 -10.96 -5.91 -7.85
N VAL A 80 -10.62 -7.15 -7.51
CA VAL A 80 -10.06 -7.51 -6.21
C VAL A 80 -8.57 -7.75 -6.38
N TYR A 81 -7.75 -6.74 -6.09
CA TYR A 81 -6.28 -6.83 -6.19
C TYR A 81 -5.72 -7.45 -4.90
N GLU A 82 -5.08 -8.60 -4.99
CA GLU A 82 -4.36 -9.26 -3.90
C GLU A 82 -2.89 -8.83 -3.88
N TYR A 83 -2.39 -8.57 -2.68
CA TYR A 83 -0.99 -8.24 -2.42
C TYR A 83 -0.34 -9.23 -1.46
N ALA A 84 0.99 -9.26 -1.45
CA ALA A 84 1.75 -10.16 -0.60
C ALA A 84 1.41 -10.00 0.91
N ASP A 85 1.10 -8.79 1.34
CA ASP A 85 0.71 -8.45 2.71
C ASP A 85 -0.16 -7.18 2.78
N GLU A 86 -0.61 -6.88 4.00
CA GLU A 86 -1.49 -5.74 4.32
C GLU A 86 -0.80 -4.39 4.10
N PHE A 87 0.52 -4.30 4.25
CA PHE A 87 1.26 -3.06 4.03
C PHE A 87 1.30 -2.74 2.55
N ASN A 88 1.56 -3.75 1.72
CA ASN A 88 1.53 -3.62 0.28
C ASN A 88 0.16 -3.21 -0.26
N ALA A 89 -0.93 -3.80 0.24
CA ALA A 89 -2.29 -3.40 -0.11
C ALA A 89 -2.61 -1.97 0.35
N PHE A 90 -2.22 -1.61 1.59
CA PHE A 90 -2.33 -0.24 2.08
C PHE A 90 -1.56 0.74 1.20
N GLY A 91 -0.37 0.36 0.73
CA GLY A 91 0.49 1.21 -0.08
C GLY A 91 -0.14 1.63 -1.39
N ILE A 92 -0.69 0.68 -2.16
CA ILE A 92 -1.40 1.02 -3.39
C ILE A 92 -2.70 1.80 -3.12
N TYR A 93 -3.42 1.46 -2.04
CA TYR A 93 -4.64 2.15 -1.65
C TYR A 93 -4.34 3.62 -1.35
N ALA A 94 -3.34 3.87 -0.50
CA ALA A 94 -2.87 5.21 -0.17
C ALA A 94 -2.28 5.92 -1.39
N GLU A 95 -1.74 5.19 -2.37
CA GLU A 95 -1.23 5.78 -3.61
C GLU A 95 -2.34 6.35 -4.47
N GLU A 96 -3.41 5.59 -4.68
CA GLU A 96 -4.54 5.94 -5.54
C GLU A 96 -5.58 6.84 -4.85
N ARG A 97 -5.70 6.77 -3.52
CA ARG A 97 -6.73 7.47 -2.75
C ARG A 97 -6.58 9.00 -2.84
N PRO A 98 -7.61 9.72 -3.32
CA PRO A 98 -7.65 11.18 -3.24
C PRO A 98 -7.73 11.67 -1.78
N GLU A 99 -7.05 12.77 -1.47
CA GLU A 99 -7.00 13.32 -0.11
C GLU A 99 -8.35 13.89 0.35
N ASP A 100 -9.15 14.39 -0.58
CA ASP A 100 -10.47 14.97 -0.39
C ASP A 100 -11.61 14.03 -0.79
N ALA A 101 -11.32 12.72 -0.85
CA ALA A 101 -12.31 11.70 -1.20
C ALA A 101 -13.51 11.69 -0.22
N ALA A 102 -14.67 11.25 -0.71
CA ALA A 102 -15.83 11.00 0.13
C ALA A 102 -15.69 9.64 0.84
N PHE A 103 -15.07 9.68 2.02
CA PHE A 103 -14.82 8.51 2.85
C PHE A 103 -16.09 7.84 3.38
N ILE A 104 -16.09 6.51 3.43
CA ILE A 104 -17.18 5.66 3.92
C ILE A 104 -16.65 4.61 4.90
N ALA A 105 -17.51 4.19 5.83
CA ALA A 105 -17.19 3.14 6.81
C ALA A 105 -17.29 1.75 6.15
N LEU A 106 -16.25 1.37 5.41
CA LEU A 106 -16.18 0.13 4.65
C LEU A 106 -14.76 -0.44 4.68
N GLY A 107 -14.62 -1.73 5.02
CA GLY A 107 -13.31 -2.37 5.18
C GLY A 107 -12.47 -1.71 6.27
N THR A 108 -11.16 -1.63 6.04
CA THR A 108 -10.21 -0.86 6.85
C THR A 108 -10.40 0.64 6.64
N GLU A 109 -10.50 1.06 5.38
CA GLU A 109 -10.88 2.41 4.97
C GLU A 109 -11.42 2.32 3.53
N GLY A 110 -12.44 3.11 3.22
CA GLY A 110 -13.03 3.14 1.89
C GLY A 110 -13.48 4.54 1.52
N TYR A 111 -13.61 4.77 0.21
CA TYR A 111 -14.19 5.98 -0.34
C TYR A 111 -15.08 5.62 -1.54
N ALA A 112 -16.04 6.48 -1.83
CA ALA A 112 -16.97 6.26 -2.92
C ALA A 112 -17.41 7.58 -3.56
N ASP A 113 -17.78 7.52 -4.83
CA ASP A 113 -18.49 8.58 -5.51
C ASP A 113 -19.79 8.02 -6.14
N ASP A 114 -20.33 8.70 -7.14
CA ASP A 114 -21.55 8.28 -7.82
C ASP A 114 -21.36 7.04 -8.70
N TYR A 115 -20.12 6.73 -9.10
CA TYR A 115 -19.78 5.68 -10.05
C TYR A 115 -18.80 4.64 -9.50
N SER A 116 -18.20 4.87 -8.34
CA SER A 116 -17.16 4.01 -7.79
C SER A 116 -17.29 3.75 -6.28
N VAL A 117 -16.84 2.57 -5.87
CA VAL A 117 -16.66 2.19 -4.46
C VAL A 117 -15.30 1.51 -4.35
N ASN A 118 -14.36 2.15 -3.63
CA ASN A 118 -12.99 1.67 -3.50
C ASN A 118 -12.67 1.49 -2.01
N PHE A 119 -12.09 0.36 -1.62
CA PHE A 119 -11.81 0.10 -0.22
C PHE A 119 -10.65 -0.87 -0.01
N LEU A 120 -10.00 -0.72 1.14
CA LEU A 120 -8.95 -1.61 1.63
C LEU A 120 -9.58 -2.66 2.56
N ALA A 121 -9.24 -3.94 2.36
CA ALA A 121 -9.61 -5.03 3.27
C ALA A 121 -8.48 -6.04 3.38
N GLY A 122 -7.71 -5.98 4.47
CA GLY A 122 -6.58 -6.88 4.71
C GLY A 122 -5.49 -6.67 3.66
N ARG A 123 -5.08 -7.74 2.99
CA ARG A 123 -4.14 -7.69 1.84
C ARG A 123 -4.79 -7.39 0.49
N TYR A 124 -6.06 -6.97 0.49
CA TYR A 124 -6.82 -6.71 -0.72
C TYR A 124 -7.12 -5.23 -0.87
N TYR A 125 -6.87 -4.69 -2.06
CA TYR A 125 -7.44 -3.42 -2.49
C TYR A 125 -8.55 -3.72 -3.50
N ILE A 126 -9.78 -3.30 -3.20
CA ILE A 126 -10.95 -3.56 -4.02
C ILE A 126 -11.37 -2.25 -4.69
N LYS A 127 -11.55 -2.30 -6.01
CA LYS A 127 -12.09 -1.21 -6.81
C LYS A 127 -13.36 -1.67 -7.50
N MET A 128 -14.43 -0.92 -7.34
CA MET A 128 -15.70 -1.19 -8.01
C MET A 128 -16.08 0.00 -8.86
N HIS A 129 -16.60 -0.23 -10.05
CA HIS A 129 -17.07 0.86 -10.91
C HIS A 129 -18.32 0.48 -11.70
N THR A 130 -19.10 1.48 -12.07
CA THR A 130 -20.28 1.36 -12.91
C THR A 130 -20.33 2.49 -13.92
N ASN A 131 -21.06 2.28 -15.01
CA ASN A 131 -21.44 3.34 -15.94
C ASN A 131 -22.75 4.06 -15.54
N ASN A 132 -23.39 3.64 -14.44
CA ASN A 132 -24.72 4.10 -14.05
C ASN A 132 -24.76 4.57 -12.59
N SER A 133 -25.00 5.87 -12.38
CA SER A 133 -25.06 6.51 -11.07
C SER A 133 -26.41 6.37 -10.36
N CYS A 134 -27.31 5.49 -10.83
CA CYS A 134 -28.58 5.29 -10.17
C CYS A 134 -28.40 4.68 -8.78
N GLY A 135 -29.26 5.07 -7.83
CA GLY A 135 -29.15 4.65 -6.44
C GLY A 135 -29.26 3.13 -6.24
N GLU A 136 -29.95 2.42 -7.14
CA GLU A 136 -30.08 0.96 -7.10
C GLU A 136 -28.74 0.25 -7.37
N VAL A 137 -28.01 0.67 -8.41
CA VAL A 137 -26.65 0.16 -8.71
C VAL A 137 -25.72 0.45 -7.54
N ARG A 138 -25.76 1.68 -7.01
CA ARG A 138 -24.91 2.06 -5.88
C ARG A 138 -25.20 1.23 -4.62
N ASN A 139 -26.47 0.92 -4.34
CA ASN A 139 -26.85 0.07 -3.22
C ASN A 139 -26.35 -1.36 -3.40
N ALA A 140 -26.51 -1.92 -4.61
CA ALA A 140 -25.98 -3.24 -4.95
C ALA A 140 -24.46 -3.31 -4.79
N MET A 141 -23.74 -2.28 -5.26
CA MET A 141 -22.29 -2.17 -5.08
C MET A 141 -21.89 -2.16 -3.61
N LEU A 142 -22.56 -1.37 -2.77
CA LEU A 142 -22.28 -1.29 -1.33
C LEU A 142 -22.61 -2.60 -0.59
N GLU A 143 -23.65 -3.32 -1.00
CA GLU A 143 -24.00 -4.62 -0.44
C GLU A 143 -22.91 -5.66 -0.72
N VAL A 144 -22.48 -5.78 -1.98
CA VAL A 144 -21.37 -6.66 -2.37
C VAL A 144 -20.09 -6.27 -1.62
N ALA A 145 -19.78 -4.98 -1.58
CA ALA A 145 -18.59 -4.47 -0.92
C ALA A 145 -18.57 -4.80 0.59
N SER A 146 -19.70 -4.62 1.28
CA SER A 146 -19.82 -4.92 2.71
C SER A 146 -19.63 -6.40 3.00
N LEU A 147 -20.25 -7.27 2.20
CA LEU A 147 -20.10 -8.73 2.30
C LEU A 147 -18.64 -9.14 2.08
N LEU A 148 -17.98 -8.61 1.05
CA LEU A 148 -16.56 -8.88 0.79
C LEU A 148 -15.66 -8.37 1.91
N ALA A 149 -15.83 -7.12 2.35
CA ALA A 149 -15.05 -6.53 3.43
C ALA A 149 -15.07 -7.39 4.70
N SER A 150 -16.26 -7.86 5.11
CA SER A 150 -16.41 -8.70 6.31
C SER A 150 -15.73 -10.07 6.20
N ARG A 151 -15.66 -10.65 4.99
CA ARG A 151 -15.04 -11.97 4.74
C ARG A 151 -13.52 -11.86 4.62
N LEU A 152 -13.05 -10.85 3.89
CA LEU A 152 -11.63 -10.67 3.57
C LEU A 152 -10.84 -10.07 4.74
N ASN A 153 -11.49 -9.26 5.58
CA ASN A 153 -10.83 -8.64 6.72
C ASN A 153 -11.77 -8.49 7.92
N PRO A 154 -12.00 -9.56 8.70
CA PRO A 154 -12.89 -9.51 9.87
C PRO A 154 -12.37 -8.64 11.02
N SER A 155 -11.09 -8.26 11.02
CA SER A 155 -10.47 -7.40 12.03
C SER A 155 -9.75 -6.21 11.37
N PRO A 156 -10.50 -5.24 10.83
CA PRO A 156 -9.93 -4.13 10.09
C PRO A 156 -9.01 -3.26 10.95
N ALA A 157 -7.78 -3.10 10.49
CA ALA A 157 -6.79 -2.23 11.11
C ALA A 157 -5.88 -1.62 10.03
N LEU A 158 -5.52 -0.35 10.23
CA LEU A 158 -4.45 0.29 9.48
C LEU A 158 -3.09 -0.16 10.03
N PRO A 159 -1.99 -0.04 9.25
CA PRO A 159 -0.65 -0.35 9.72
C PRO A 159 -0.35 0.38 11.03
N ALA A 160 0.06 -0.35 12.07
CA ALA A 160 0.25 0.20 13.42
C ALA A 160 1.25 1.37 13.45
N VAL A 161 2.22 1.39 12.53
CA VAL A 161 3.20 2.48 12.35
C VAL A 161 2.50 3.83 12.11
N LEU A 162 1.32 3.84 11.46
CA LEU A 162 0.58 5.07 11.20
C LEU A 162 0.11 5.78 12.48
N SER A 163 -0.09 5.02 13.57
CA SER A 163 -0.45 5.58 14.88
C SER A 163 0.71 6.29 15.58
N LEU A 164 1.95 6.10 15.11
CA LEU A 164 3.14 6.73 15.68
C LEU A 164 3.33 8.17 15.19
N PHE A 165 2.69 8.55 14.08
CA PHE A 165 2.78 9.91 13.56
C PHE A 165 2.08 10.91 14.49
N PRO A 166 2.76 11.98 14.95
CA PRO A 166 2.16 13.00 15.79
C PRO A 166 0.89 13.62 15.18
N PRO A 167 -0.19 13.84 15.95
CA PRO A 167 -1.44 14.35 15.39
C PRO A 167 -1.38 15.85 15.05
N ALA A 168 -0.52 16.63 15.73
CA ALA A 168 -0.47 18.07 15.57
C ALA A 168 0.04 18.48 14.18
N ASN A 169 -0.74 19.31 13.47
CA ASN A 169 -0.45 19.81 12.11
C ASN A 169 -0.34 18.73 11.01
N LYS A 170 -0.71 17.48 11.30
CA LYS A 170 -0.82 16.43 10.28
C LYS A 170 -1.84 16.85 9.22
N ILE A 171 -1.52 16.62 7.95
CA ILE A 171 -2.48 16.74 6.85
C ILE A 171 -3.27 15.42 6.79
N PRO A 172 -4.60 15.44 6.97
CA PRO A 172 -5.42 14.23 6.91
C PRO A 172 -5.24 13.48 5.59
N HIS A 173 -5.30 12.15 5.65
CA HIS A 173 -5.23 11.25 4.48
C HIS A 173 -3.99 11.45 3.58
N SER A 174 -2.92 12.01 4.13
CA SER A 174 -1.64 12.20 3.42
C SER A 174 -0.61 11.10 3.72
N GLU A 175 -0.97 10.08 4.50
CA GLU A 175 -0.11 8.90 4.67
C GLU A 175 0.20 8.24 3.32
N LYS A 176 1.46 7.85 3.16
CA LYS A 176 1.96 7.08 2.02
C LYS A 176 2.85 5.94 2.50
N LEU A 177 2.90 4.86 1.73
CA LEU A 177 3.93 3.84 1.84
C LEU A 177 4.81 3.92 0.59
N ILE A 178 6.08 4.25 0.78
CA ILE A 178 7.07 4.28 -0.30
C ILE A 178 7.83 2.95 -0.24
N VAL A 179 7.73 2.16 -1.32
CA VAL A 179 8.33 0.81 -1.42
C VAL A 179 9.54 0.76 -2.36
N LYS A 180 9.77 1.82 -3.14
CA LYS A 180 10.92 1.94 -4.03
C LYS A 180 11.48 3.36 -4.06
N ASN A 181 12.79 3.45 -4.27
CA ASN A 181 13.54 4.66 -4.58
C ASN A 181 13.30 5.81 -3.61
N PHE A 182 13.13 5.50 -2.31
CA PHE A 182 12.92 6.54 -1.30
C PHE A 182 14.11 7.50 -1.28
N LEU A 183 13.82 8.80 -1.45
CA LEU A 183 14.83 9.87 -1.57
C LEU A 183 15.85 9.65 -2.71
N GLY A 184 15.55 8.76 -3.67
CA GLY A 184 16.44 8.42 -4.78
C GLY A 184 17.45 7.31 -4.49
N TYR A 185 17.32 6.58 -3.37
CA TYR A 185 18.25 5.50 -3.00
C TYR A 185 17.60 4.12 -3.11
N ASP A 186 18.20 3.24 -3.93
CA ASP A 186 17.75 1.85 -4.10
C ASP A 186 17.93 1.00 -2.83
N PHE A 187 18.85 1.40 -1.95
CA PHE A 187 19.07 0.72 -0.68
C PHE A 187 17.81 0.66 0.20
N PHE A 188 16.89 1.63 0.08
CA PHE A 188 15.63 1.61 0.84
C PHE A 188 14.57 0.68 0.24
N ASN A 189 14.80 0.05 -0.91
CA ASN A 189 13.82 -0.83 -1.57
C ASN A 189 13.47 -2.07 -0.73
N ASP A 190 14.34 -2.46 0.21
CA ASP A 190 14.10 -3.57 1.13
C ASP A 190 13.34 -3.16 2.41
N TYR A 191 12.97 -1.88 2.54
CA TYR A 191 12.33 -1.35 3.75
C TYR A 191 11.02 -0.62 3.42
N PRO A 192 9.93 -0.90 4.17
CA PRO A 192 8.72 -0.11 4.04
C PRO A 192 8.92 1.28 4.65
N VAL A 193 8.84 2.32 3.84
CA VAL A 193 8.95 3.71 4.31
C VAL A 193 7.56 4.31 4.44
N PHE A 194 7.09 4.44 5.69
CA PHE A 194 5.85 5.15 5.96
C PHE A 194 6.13 6.64 5.99
N GLN A 195 5.31 7.44 5.32
CA GLN A 195 5.46 8.87 5.24
C GLN A 195 4.15 9.60 5.55
N MET A 196 4.25 10.79 6.12
CA MET A 196 3.13 11.67 6.43
C MET A 196 3.49 13.13 6.17
N ARG A 197 2.54 13.91 5.65
CA ARG A 197 2.72 15.36 5.47
C ARG A 197 2.22 16.17 6.65
N TYR A 198 2.95 17.25 6.94
CA TYR A 198 2.67 18.18 8.01
C TYR A 198 2.70 19.61 7.51
N ARG A 199 1.79 20.44 8.06
CA ARG A 199 1.74 21.86 7.78
C ARG A 199 2.74 22.63 8.65
N GLU A 200 3.58 23.44 8.01
CA GLU A 200 4.51 24.38 8.66
C GLU A 200 4.24 25.80 8.13
N GLY A 201 3.25 26.47 8.71
CA GLY A 201 2.76 27.76 8.22
C GLY A 201 2.15 27.64 6.83
N LYS A 202 2.79 28.26 5.82
CA LYS A 202 2.41 28.15 4.40
C LYS A 202 3.18 27.05 3.64
N ASN A 203 4.10 26.36 4.31
CA ASN A 203 4.90 25.29 3.73
C ASN A 203 4.44 23.92 4.26
N GLU A 204 4.96 22.87 3.65
CA GLU A 204 4.79 21.50 4.10
C GLU A 204 6.14 20.86 4.36
N CYS A 205 6.17 19.96 5.33
CA CYS A 205 7.30 19.07 5.57
C CYS A 205 6.78 17.63 5.69
N PHE A 206 7.71 16.69 5.61
CA PHE A 206 7.41 15.27 5.61
C PHE A 206 8.09 14.63 6.79
N LEU A 207 7.34 13.87 7.59
CA LEU A 207 7.89 12.93 8.55
C LEU A 207 7.83 11.54 7.91
N PHE A 208 8.90 10.77 8.03
CA PHE A 208 8.94 9.38 7.63
C PHE A 208 9.40 8.50 8.79
N ILE A 209 8.92 7.26 8.78
CA ILE A 209 9.28 6.21 9.73
C ILE A 209 9.62 4.94 8.94
N ILE A 210 10.80 4.41 9.19
CA ILE A 210 11.30 3.16 8.59
C ILE A 210 11.48 2.13 9.70
N PRO A 211 10.56 1.16 9.85
CA PRO A 211 10.73 0.05 10.78
C PRO A 211 11.94 -0.80 10.39
N ALA A 212 12.78 -1.13 11.36
CA ALA A 212 13.98 -1.96 11.15
C ALA A 212 13.96 -3.25 11.98
N GLY A 213 12.87 -3.51 12.72
CA GLY A 213 12.66 -4.72 13.52
C GLY A 213 13.39 -4.73 14.86
N ASN A 214 14.62 -4.20 14.93
CA ASN A 214 15.38 -4.04 16.17
C ASN A 214 16.32 -2.82 16.14
N ASP A 215 16.85 -2.42 17.30
CA ASP A 215 17.71 -1.22 17.45
C ASP A 215 19.04 -1.34 16.69
N GLU A 216 19.62 -2.55 16.60
CA GLU A 216 20.86 -2.79 15.85
C GLU A 216 20.66 -2.52 14.36
N ASN A 217 19.60 -3.08 13.78
CA ASN A 217 19.20 -2.86 12.40
C ASN A 217 18.83 -1.41 12.15
N ALA A 218 18.13 -0.75 13.09
CA ALA A 218 17.83 0.67 12.97
C ALA A 218 19.12 1.51 12.95
N GLY A 219 20.14 1.13 13.72
CA GLY A 219 21.47 1.76 13.68
C GLY A 219 22.16 1.58 12.34
N LYS A 220 22.19 0.35 11.81
CA LYS A 220 22.74 0.06 10.47
C LYS A 220 22.00 0.83 9.39
N LEU A 221 20.67 0.79 9.40
CA LEU A 221 19.80 1.51 8.46
C LEU A 221 20.05 3.02 8.51
N MET A 222 20.14 3.61 9.70
CA MET A 222 20.40 5.04 9.86
C MET A 222 21.80 5.43 9.38
N SER A 223 22.79 4.52 9.48
CA SER A 223 24.17 4.79 9.06
C SER A 223 24.31 5.10 7.56
N PHE A 224 23.40 4.58 6.72
CA PHE A 224 23.41 4.83 5.28
C PHE A 224 23.17 6.29 4.91
N PHE A 225 22.50 7.07 5.77
CA PHE A 225 22.31 8.51 5.56
C PHE A 225 23.58 9.34 5.81
N PHE A 226 24.64 8.77 6.39
CA PHE A 226 25.84 9.52 6.79
C PHE A 226 27.02 9.42 5.81
N GLU A 227 26.82 8.88 4.60
CA GLU A 227 27.77 8.83 3.46
C GLU A 227 29.26 8.99 3.86
N ASP A 228 29.93 7.87 4.16
CA ASP A 228 31.35 7.74 4.57
C ASP A 228 31.78 8.36 5.92
N GLN A 229 30.88 9.03 6.64
CA GLN A 229 31.19 9.45 8.01
C GLN A 229 31.06 8.24 8.94
N LYS A 230 32.13 7.90 9.68
CA LYS A 230 32.13 6.88 10.76
C LYS A 230 31.33 7.36 11.98
N ILE A 231 30.09 7.78 11.76
CA ILE A 231 29.15 8.16 12.80
C ILE A 231 28.44 6.88 13.23
N SER A 232 28.53 6.57 14.51
CA SER A 232 27.63 5.60 15.16
C SER A 232 26.48 6.39 15.77
N PRO A 233 25.28 6.41 15.16
CA PRO A 233 24.20 7.27 15.62
C PRO A 233 23.69 6.81 16.98
N ALA A 234 23.70 7.71 17.96
CA ALA A 234 23.15 7.46 19.28
C ALA A 234 21.61 7.46 19.23
N ALA A 235 20.99 6.55 19.97
CA ALA A 235 19.54 6.51 20.12
C ALA A 235 19.00 7.84 20.67
N ARG A 236 17.82 8.25 20.20
CA ARG A 236 17.09 9.45 20.63
C ARG A 236 17.84 10.78 20.45
N THR A 237 18.90 10.78 19.65
CA THR A 237 19.62 11.99 19.27
C THR A 237 19.20 12.40 17.87
N VAL A 238 18.83 13.68 17.71
CA VAL A 238 18.47 14.25 16.41
C VAL A 238 19.72 14.72 15.70
N TYR A 239 20.02 14.10 14.56
CA TYR A 239 21.12 14.46 13.67
C TYR A 239 20.60 15.33 12.52
N LYS A 240 21.41 16.29 12.08
CA LYS A 240 21.14 17.10 10.89
C LYS A 240 22.10 16.64 9.79
N VAL A 241 21.55 16.11 8.71
CA VAL A 241 22.29 15.57 7.57
C VAL A 241 21.97 16.43 6.34
N LYS A 242 22.98 16.71 5.52
CA LYS A 242 22.78 17.35 4.21
C LYS A 242 22.80 16.24 3.15
N ASP A 243 21.63 15.93 2.63
CA ASP A 243 21.44 15.03 1.50
C ASP A 243 21.71 15.79 0.19
N PRO A 244 22.45 15.21 -0.77
CA PRO A 244 22.78 15.86 -2.03
C PRO A 244 21.57 16.29 -2.87
N ASN A 245 20.49 15.51 -2.85
CA ASN A 245 19.34 15.67 -3.75
C ASN A 245 18.09 16.21 -3.02
N ASN A 246 18.01 16.00 -1.70
CA ASN A 246 16.81 16.26 -0.89
C ASN A 246 17.01 17.38 0.15
N GLY A 247 18.21 17.98 0.21
CA GLY A 247 18.50 19.10 1.09
C GLY A 247 18.77 18.67 2.53
N ILE A 248 18.16 19.34 3.51
CA ILE A 248 18.42 19.03 4.91
C ILE A 248 17.45 17.95 5.40
N LEU A 249 18.01 16.84 5.88
CA LEU A 249 17.32 15.81 6.63
C LEU A 249 17.60 15.99 8.13
N TYR A 250 16.58 15.78 8.95
CA TYR A 250 16.74 15.58 10.38
C TYR A 250 16.41 14.13 10.70
N LEU A 251 17.32 13.40 11.32
CA LEU A 251 17.17 11.96 11.53
C LEU A 251 17.29 11.63 13.01
N CYS A 252 16.50 10.67 13.48
CA CYS A 252 16.55 10.16 14.83
C CYS A 252 16.30 8.65 14.82
N ARG A 253 17.14 7.90 15.54
CA ARG A 253 16.85 6.50 15.85
C ARG A 253 15.98 6.44 17.09
N LYS A 254 14.79 5.84 16.98
CA LYS A 254 13.85 5.67 18.09
C LYS A 254 13.32 4.24 18.08
N ASP A 255 13.53 3.56 19.20
CA ASP A 255 13.16 2.17 19.40
C ASP A 255 13.78 1.30 18.27
N SER A 256 12.97 0.50 17.57
CA SER A 256 13.41 -0.35 16.45
C SER A 256 13.24 0.30 15.07
N SER A 257 13.22 1.63 14.99
CA SER A 257 12.93 2.37 13.76
C SER A 257 13.84 3.57 13.53
N VAL A 258 13.97 3.96 12.26
CA VAL A 258 14.57 5.24 11.85
C VAL A 258 13.46 6.22 11.54
N TRP A 259 13.51 7.38 12.20
CA TRP A 259 12.59 8.48 11.97
C TRP A 259 13.34 9.59 11.26
N GLY A 260 12.68 10.29 10.35
CA GLY A 260 13.29 11.43 9.71
C GLY A 260 12.32 12.47 9.22
N VAL A 261 12.79 13.72 9.17
CA VAL A 261 12.03 14.87 8.67
C VAL A 261 12.82 15.55 7.57
N TYR A 262 12.16 15.83 6.47
CA TYR A 262 12.72 16.64 5.38
C TYR A 262 11.76 17.75 4.94
N ASN A 263 12.29 18.74 4.22
CA ASN A 263 11.60 19.99 3.84
C ASN A 263 11.15 20.89 5.00
N ALA A 264 11.50 20.57 6.26
CA ALA A 264 11.25 21.46 7.39
C ALA A 264 12.04 22.77 7.28
N ARG A 265 11.34 23.90 7.42
CA ARG A 265 11.90 25.26 7.40
C ARG A 265 12.66 25.60 8.67
N SER A 266 12.38 24.92 9.78
CA SER A 266 13.11 25.12 11.03
C SER A 266 13.50 23.81 11.70
N GLN A 267 14.66 23.81 12.36
CA GLN A 267 15.10 22.70 13.22
C GLN A 267 14.12 22.48 14.39
N LYS A 268 13.42 23.53 14.83
CA LYS A 268 12.40 23.44 15.88
C LYS A 268 11.26 22.51 15.45
N THR A 269 10.71 22.70 14.24
CA THR A 269 9.66 21.86 13.70
C THR A 269 10.11 20.41 13.59
N ALA A 270 11.28 20.16 13.03
CA ALA A 270 11.83 18.80 12.92
C ALA A 270 12.01 18.13 14.29
N LYS A 271 12.54 18.86 15.29
CA LYS A 271 12.67 18.33 16.65
C LYS A 271 11.33 18.01 17.30
N ILE A 272 10.28 18.80 17.06
CA ILE A 272 8.93 18.51 17.59
C ILE A 272 8.37 17.23 16.96
N LEU A 273 8.55 17.03 15.66
CA LEU A 273 8.06 15.84 14.95
C LEU A 273 8.85 14.56 15.29
N LEU A 274 10.10 14.70 15.75
CA LEU A 274 10.99 13.59 16.10
C LEU A 274 11.01 13.24 17.60
N GLN A 275 10.21 13.91 18.44
CA GLN A 275 10.08 13.59 19.87
C GLN A 275 9.32 12.28 20.09
#